data_AF-A0A2X1XTQ3-F1
#
_entry.id   AF-A0A2X1XTQ3-F1
#
_cell.length_a   1.000
_cell.length_b   1.000
_cell.length_c   1.000
_cell.angle_alpha   90.00
_cell.angle_beta   90.00
_cell.angle_gamma   90.00
#
_symmetry.space_group_name_H-M   'P 1'
#
loop_
_entity.id
_entity.type
_entity.pdbx_description
1 polymer ?
#
loop_
_entity_poly.entity_id
_entity_poly.type
_entity_poly.pdbx_seq_one_letter_code
_entity_poly.pdbx_strand_id
1 'polypeptide(L)' 'MKINFDEGFCKITDLEEFDPRDIFTCGQAFRWYEEEDGSFTFVTHGIVANAKKSWG' A
#
# COMPACT_ATOMS: atom_id res chain seq x y z
N MET A 1 -7.11 -6.66 -12.02
CA MET A 1 -7.40 -5.75 -10.89
C MET A 1 -8.89 -5.76 -10.55
N LYS A 2 -9.23 -6.15 -9.33
CA LYS A 2 -10.56 -5.99 -8.72
C LYS A 2 -10.41 -5.25 -7.40
N ILE A 3 -11.41 -4.43 -7.06
CA ILE A 3 -11.41 -3.63 -5.82
C ILE A 3 -12.68 -4.00 -5.04
N ASN A 4 -12.49 -4.39 -3.78
CA ASN A 4 -13.58 -4.59 -2.83
C ASN A 4 -13.38 -3.64 -1.66
N PHE A 5 -14.45 -2.97 -1.24
CA PHE A 5 -14.44 -2.09 -0.08
C PHE A 5 -15.01 -2.86 1.11
N ASP A 6 -14.30 -2.83 2.22
CA ASP A 6 -14.69 -3.41 3.50
C ASP A 6 -14.51 -2.33 4.57
N GLU A 7 -15.15 -2.49 5.72
CA GLU A 7 -15.19 -1.45 6.75
C GLU A 7 -13.77 -1.08 7.25
N GLY A 8 -13.27 0.05 6.75
CA GLY A 8 -11.96 0.61 7.12
C GLY A 8 -10.81 0.32 6.16
N PHE A 9 -11.00 -0.50 5.11
CA PHE A 9 -9.95 -0.75 4.10
C PHE A 9 -10.52 -1.13 2.72
N CYS A 10 -9.71 -0.99 1.68
CA CYS A 10 -10.02 -1.56 0.37
C CYS A 10 -9.05 -2.70 0.03
N LYS A 11 -9.59 -3.82 -0.42
CA LYS A 11 -8.81 -4.96 -0.90
C LYS A 11 -8.71 -4.90 -2.41
N ILE A 12 -7.49 -4.81 -2.91
CA ILE A 12 -7.19 -4.85 -4.35
C ILE A 12 -6.61 -6.23 -4.67
N THR A 13 -7.26 -6.96 -5.56
CA THR A 13 -6.84 -8.31 -5.99
C THR A 13 -6.58 -8.37 -7.49
N ASP A 14 -6.07 -9.50 -7.97
CA ASP A 14 -5.70 -9.73 -9.37
C ASP A 14 -4.66 -8.69 -9.84
N LEU A 15 -3.60 -8.54 -9.03
CA LEU A 15 -2.41 -7.74 -9.30
C LEU A 15 -1.23 -8.69 -9.55
N GLU A 16 -0.68 -8.69 -10.76
CA GLU A 16 0.44 -9.57 -11.14
C GLU A 16 1.80 -8.90 -10.89
N GLU A 17 1.92 -7.61 -11.18
CA GLU A 17 3.18 -6.85 -11.14
C GLU A 17 3.10 -5.68 -10.15
N PHE A 18 2.70 -5.95 -8.91
CA PHE A 18 2.65 -4.94 -7.87
C PHE A 18 3.47 -5.38 -6.65
N ASP A 19 4.64 -4.76 -6.48
CA ASP A 19 5.41 -4.84 -5.24
C ASP A 19 5.52 -3.45 -4.58
N PRO A 20 4.95 -3.28 -3.37
CA PRO A 20 5.06 -2.05 -2.60
C PRO A 20 6.50 -1.57 -2.42
N ARG A 21 7.45 -2.47 -2.20
CA ARG A 21 8.85 -2.09 -1.97
C ARG A 21 9.45 -1.44 -3.21
N ASP A 22 9.27 -2.04 -4.38
CA ASP A 22 9.81 -1.52 -5.65
C ASP A 22 9.23 -0.14 -5.97
N ILE A 23 7.95 0.08 -5.66
CA ILE A 23 7.24 1.32 -5.94
C ILE A 23 7.63 2.40 -4.91
N PHE A 24 7.60 2.09 -3.62
CA PHE A 24 7.73 3.11 -2.57
C PHE A 24 9.18 3.50 -2.26
N THR A 25 10.15 2.69 -2.67
CA THR A 25 11.58 2.98 -2.45
C THR A 25 12.33 3.50 -3.68
N CYS A 26 11.70 3.54 -4.86
CA CYS A 26 12.37 4.00 -6.09
C CYS A 26 12.63 5.52 -6.15
N GLY A 27 12.31 6.27 -5.08
CA GLY A 27 12.55 7.71 -4.99
C GLY A 27 11.49 8.58 -5.65
N GLN A 28 10.40 7.99 -6.18
CA GLN A 28 9.27 8.75 -6.73
C GLN A 28 8.46 9.49 -5.66
N ALA A 29 8.55 9.08 -4.40
CA ALA A 29 7.84 9.67 -3.29
C ALA A 29 8.61 9.52 -1.97
N PHE A 30 8.52 10.55 -1.11
CA PHE A 30 9.34 10.66 0.12
C PHE A 30 8.54 10.54 1.42
N ARG A 31 7.22 10.31 1.33
CA ARG A 31 6.31 10.26 2.49
C ARG A 31 5.75 8.85 2.73
N TRP A 32 6.58 7.84 2.48
CA TRP A 32 6.30 6.44 2.77
C TRP A 32 7.22 5.99 3.91
N TYR A 33 6.65 5.28 4.87
CA TYR A 33 7.35 4.71 6.02
C TYR A 33 7.07 3.21 6.04
N GLU A 34 8.10 2.37 5.91
CA GLU A 34 7.98 0.92 6.05
C GLU A 34 7.87 0.56 7.53
N GLU A 35 6.85 -0.22 7.89
CA GLU A 35 6.56 -0.68 9.25
C GLU A 35 7.23 -2.05 9.50
N GLU A 36 7.35 -2.44 10.78
CA GLU A 36 7.98 -3.72 11.18
C GLU A 36 7.32 -4.96 10.55
N ASP A 37 6.03 -4.87 10.22
CA ASP A 37 5.27 -5.95 9.59
C ASP A 37 5.35 -5.98 8.06
N GLY A 38 6.18 -5.10 7.46
CA GLY A 38 6.36 -4.94 6.02
C GLY A 38 5.25 -4.17 5.33
N SER A 39 4.30 -3.58 6.08
CA SER A 39 3.36 -2.61 5.52
C SER A 39 4.00 -1.23 5.35
N PHE A 40 3.30 -0.34 4.66
CA PHE A 40 3.77 1.02 4.40
C PHE A 40 2.72 2.04 4.84
N THR A 41 3.07 2.89 5.79
CA THR A 41 2.25 4.05 6.20
C THR A 41 2.65 5.28 5.40
N PHE A 42 1.67 6.05 4.93
CA PHE A 42 1.91 7.22 4.11
C PHE A 42 0.87 8.31 4.30
N VAL A 43 1.27 9.53 3.94
CA VAL A 43 0.42 10.73 3.99
C VAL A 43 0.19 11.24 2.58
N THR A 44 -1.07 11.28 2.16
CA THR A 44 -1.49 11.81 0.85
C THR A 44 -2.78 12.61 0.97
N HIS A 45 -2.86 13.77 0.32
CA HIS A 45 -4.05 14.63 0.35
C HIS A 45 -4.63 14.94 1.75
N GLY A 46 -3.77 15.04 2.78
CA GLY A 46 -4.19 15.29 4.16
C GLY A 46 -4.76 14.05 4.89
N ILE A 47 -4.67 12.87 4.28
CA ILE A 47 -5.13 11.59 4.81
C ILE A 47 -3.89 10.74 5.17
N VAL A 48 -3.97 10.05 6.30
CA VAL A 48 -3.02 9.00 6.68
C VAL A 48 -3.61 7.66 6.27
N ALA A 49 -2.84 6.85 5.54
CA ALA A 49 -3.24 5.52 5.11
C ALA A 49 -2.11 4.51 5.29
N ASN A 50 -2.45 3.22 5.36
CA ASN A 50 -1.50 2.12 5.42
C ASN A 50 -1.79 1.15 4.26
N ALA A 51 -0.74 0.66 3.60
CA ALA A 51 -0.82 -0.34 2.55
C ALA A 51 -0.02 -1.58 2.93
N LYS A 52 -0.65 -2.75 2.85
CA LYS A 52 -0.01 -4.03 3.13
C LYS A 52 -0.27 -5.02 2.01
N LYS A 53 0.80 -5.65 1.51
CA LYS A 53 0.70 -6.80 0.61
C LYS A 53 0.48 -8.05 1.45
N SER A 54 -0.69 -8.65 1.32
CA SER A 54 -1.03 -9.93 1.96
C SER A 54 -1.18 -11.02 0.91
N TRP A 55 -0.58 -12.18 1.15
CA TRP A 55 -0.87 -13.39 0.37
C TRP A 55 -2.15 -14.03 0.94
N GLY A 56 -3.09 -14.36 0.06
CA GLY A 56 -4.34 -15.06 0.40
C GLY A 56 -4.28 -16.52 0.00
#